data_AF-A0A662J8E3-F1
#
_entry.id   AF-A0A662J8E3-F1
#
_cell.length_a   1.000
_cell.length_b   1.000
_cell.length_c   1.000
_cell.angle_alpha   90.00
_cell.angle_beta   90.00
_cell.angle_gamma   90.00
#
_symmetry.space_group_name_H-M   'P 1'
#
loop_
_entity.id
_entity.type
_entity.pdbx_description
1 polymer ?
#
loop_
_entity_poly.entity_id
_entity_poly.type
_entity_poly.pdbx_seq_one_letter_code
_entity_poly.pdbx_strand_id
1 'polypeptide(L)'
;KFRVVKGGIKLEEKVEQPLILKAEFAHRKFERGFIFAANSADLEEKVRREVEAGHLDEEALKYARVEEYVPGPHANVNFCYSPINAKEEWGDVEKWYAKLYGVSLEEARSYLANELISIDERRETTHDGVIRLPADVQLKVDWSKTPYPLTFEVTFHGDISIRESLLKDVHLVANAFLKATQLYEPPGIIGAWCLQTIVTWTKVPRVKVYEGVSLGLYDVPEAAEVYMHIPYTQDVALRHGGGANVHLGVGGKYAVARYQRRVSVGDRIALEVRRALKKNLLAEVVT
;
A
#
# COMPACT_ATOMS: atom_id res chain seq x y z
N LYS A 1 -17.68 -0.53 -11.72
CA LYS A 1 -17.48 -1.80 -12.44
C LYS A 1 -17.56 -1.53 -13.94
N PHE A 2 -16.98 -2.39 -14.79
CA PHE A 2 -17.02 -2.24 -16.25
C PHE A 2 -17.21 -3.60 -16.91
N ARG A 3 -17.66 -3.59 -18.16
CA ARG A 3 -17.71 -4.76 -19.04
C ARG A 3 -16.72 -4.62 -20.19
N VAL A 4 -16.07 -5.71 -20.56
CA VAL A 4 -15.25 -5.78 -21.77
C VAL A 4 -16.18 -5.78 -22.98
N VAL A 5 -15.88 -4.95 -23.96
CA VAL A 5 -16.62 -4.84 -25.23
C VAL A 5 -15.64 -4.95 -26.38
N LYS A 6 -16.13 -5.19 -27.60
CA LYS A 6 -15.27 -5.24 -28.79
C LYS A 6 -14.46 -3.93 -28.90
N GLY A 7 -13.13 -4.06 -28.83
CA GLY A 7 -12.21 -2.92 -28.95
C GLY A 7 -12.00 -2.11 -27.66
N GLY A 8 -12.43 -2.56 -26.48
CA GLY A 8 -12.13 -1.88 -25.22
C GLY A 8 -13.06 -2.23 -24.06
N ILE A 9 -13.45 -1.22 -23.28
CA ILE A 9 -14.32 -1.37 -22.11
C ILE A 9 -15.50 -0.40 -22.15
N LYS A 10 -16.53 -0.72 -21.37
CA LYS A 10 -17.66 0.18 -21.07
C LYS A 10 -17.92 0.18 -19.57
N LEU A 11 -17.85 1.35 -18.93
CA LEU A 11 -18.21 1.48 -17.51
C LEU A 11 -19.73 1.37 -17.37
N GLU A 12 -20.18 0.70 -16.30
CA GLU A 12 -21.61 0.51 -16.01
C GLU A 12 -22.30 1.82 -15.62
N GLU A 13 -21.55 2.69 -14.94
CA GLU A 13 -22.01 4.00 -14.47
C GLU A 13 -21.09 5.08 -15.00
N LYS A 14 -21.65 6.27 -15.24
CA LYS A 14 -20.87 7.45 -15.62
C LYS A 14 -20.17 7.98 -14.37
N VAL A 15 -18.87 8.18 -14.48
CA VAL A 15 -18.02 8.66 -13.38
C VAL A 15 -17.36 9.95 -13.83
N GLU A 16 -17.51 11.04 -13.08
CA GLU A 16 -17.03 12.38 -13.45
C GLU A 16 -15.69 12.75 -12.80
N GLN A 17 -15.26 12.00 -11.78
CA GLN A 17 -13.99 12.17 -11.11
C GLN A 17 -12.84 11.37 -11.77
N PRO A 18 -11.57 11.72 -11.47
CA PRO A 18 -10.42 11.02 -12.04
C PRO A 18 -10.36 9.52 -11.70
N LEU A 19 -9.94 8.73 -12.68
CA LEU A 19 -9.87 7.29 -12.63
C LEU A 19 -8.48 6.79 -13.02
N ILE A 20 -8.13 5.62 -12.51
CA ILE A 20 -6.98 4.84 -12.95
C ILE A 20 -7.43 3.44 -13.35
N LEU A 21 -6.97 2.97 -14.51
CA LEU A 21 -7.05 1.57 -14.88
C LEU A 21 -5.68 0.92 -14.72
N LYS A 22 -5.65 -0.19 -13.99
CA LYS A 22 -4.49 -1.07 -13.80
C LYS A 22 -4.70 -2.32 -14.65
N ALA A 23 -3.79 -2.61 -15.57
CA ALA A 23 -3.84 -3.80 -16.42
C ALA A 23 -2.45 -4.37 -16.70
N GLU A 24 -2.38 -5.66 -17.00
CA GLU A 24 -1.17 -6.30 -17.51
C GLU A 24 -1.05 -6.00 -19.01
N PHE A 25 0.08 -5.49 -19.49
CA PHE A 25 0.24 -5.18 -20.91
C PHE A 25 0.64 -6.44 -21.67
N ALA A 26 0.16 -6.60 -22.91
CA ALA A 26 0.32 -7.84 -23.69
C ALA A 26 1.79 -8.29 -23.85
N HIS A 27 2.72 -7.32 -23.90
CA HIS A 27 4.15 -7.56 -24.04
C HIS A 27 4.94 -7.55 -22.72
N ARG A 28 4.30 -7.23 -21.58
CA ARG A 28 4.93 -7.11 -20.25
C ARG A 28 4.07 -7.80 -19.19
N LYS A 29 4.37 -9.08 -18.92
CA LYS A 29 3.60 -9.90 -17.98
C LYS A 29 3.88 -9.61 -16.50
N PHE A 30 5.03 -9.02 -16.17
CA PHE A 30 5.41 -8.79 -14.77
C PHE A 30 5.12 -7.36 -14.29
N GLU A 31 4.96 -6.42 -15.21
CA GLU A 31 4.74 -5.01 -14.92
C GLU A 31 3.33 -4.61 -15.29
N ARG A 32 2.65 -3.90 -14.38
CA ARG A 32 1.31 -3.36 -14.63
C ARG A 32 1.47 -2.03 -15.34
N GLY A 33 0.72 -1.83 -16.42
CA GLY A 33 0.57 -0.50 -16.97
C GLY A 33 -0.66 0.20 -16.41
N PHE A 34 -0.59 1.53 -16.45
CA PHE A 34 -1.55 2.41 -15.82
C PHE A 34 -2.11 3.37 -16.86
N ILE A 35 -3.43 3.44 -16.95
CA ILE A 35 -4.13 4.43 -17.77
C ILE A 35 -4.84 5.39 -16.81
N PHE A 36 -4.42 6.65 -16.81
CA PHE A 36 -5.05 7.71 -16.04
C PHE A 36 -6.06 8.44 -16.91
N ALA A 37 -7.23 8.70 -16.35
CA ALA A 37 -8.31 9.36 -17.05
C ALA A 37 -9.00 10.41 -16.18
N ALA A 38 -9.48 11.48 -16.81
CA ALA A 38 -10.21 12.54 -16.13
C ALA A 38 -11.61 12.10 -15.65
N ASN A 39 -12.23 11.15 -16.37
CA ASN A 39 -13.57 10.63 -16.12
C ASN A 39 -13.78 9.31 -16.90
N SER A 40 -14.97 8.74 -16.82
CA SER A 40 -15.31 7.47 -17.50
C SER A 40 -15.20 7.54 -19.03
N ALA A 41 -15.54 8.68 -19.66
CA ALA A 41 -15.50 8.81 -21.11
C ALA A 41 -14.05 8.87 -21.64
N ASP A 42 -13.20 9.65 -20.98
CA ASP A 42 -11.76 9.73 -21.27
C ASP A 42 -11.08 8.35 -21.07
N LEU A 43 -11.49 7.59 -20.05
CA LEU A 43 -10.97 6.26 -19.82
C LEU A 43 -11.33 5.28 -20.95
N GLU A 44 -12.61 5.22 -21.34
CA GLU A 44 -13.08 4.35 -22.42
C GLU A 44 -12.39 4.69 -23.76
N GLU A 45 -12.13 5.98 -24.02
CA GLU A 45 -11.40 6.43 -25.19
C GLU A 45 -9.93 5.99 -25.16
N LYS A 46 -9.22 6.23 -24.06
CA LYS A 46 -7.80 5.86 -23.91
C LYS A 46 -7.60 4.35 -23.99
N VAL A 47 -8.48 3.56 -23.36
CA VAL A 47 -8.42 2.08 -23.45
C VAL A 47 -8.59 1.62 -24.90
N ARG A 48 -9.52 2.21 -25.67
CA ARG A 48 -9.70 1.88 -27.08
C ARG A 48 -8.42 2.12 -27.89
N ARG A 49 -7.75 3.25 -27.66
CA ARG A 49 -6.48 3.59 -28.33
C ARG A 49 -5.38 2.58 -27.99
N GLU A 50 -5.26 2.16 -26.73
CA GLU A 50 -4.26 1.16 -26.33
C GLU A 50 -4.56 -0.24 -26.89
N VAL A 51 -5.84 -0.60 -27.06
CA VAL A 51 -6.24 -1.84 -27.74
C VAL A 51 -5.93 -1.77 -29.24
N GLU A 52 -6.23 -0.64 -29.89
CA GLU A 52 -5.89 -0.41 -31.31
C GLU A 52 -4.37 -0.42 -31.55
N ALA A 53 -3.59 0.08 -30.60
CA ALA A 53 -2.12 0.04 -30.63
C ALA A 53 -1.54 -1.36 -30.33
N GLY A 54 -2.36 -2.33 -29.92
CA GLY A 54 -1.93 -3.69 -29.58
C GLY A 54 -1.25 -3.80 -28.22
N HIS A 55 -1.32 -2.77 -27.38
CA HIS A 55 -0.72 -2.77 -26.04
C HIS A 55 -1.59 -3.49 -25.00
N LEU A 56 -2.92 -3.46 -25.18
CA LEU A 56 -3.91 -4.17 -24.39
C LEU A 56 -4.70 -5.16 -25.25
N ASP A 57 -4.93 -6.35 -24.72
CA ASP A 57 -5.79 -7.36 -25.33
C ASP A 57 -7.01 -7.69 -24.45
N GLU A 58 -7.91 -8.54 -24.94
CA GLU A 58 -9.10 -8.93 -24.19
C GLU A 58 -8.76 -9.69 -22.89
N GLU A 59 -7.66 -10.42 -22.86
CA GLU A 59 -7.22 -11.14 -21.65
C GLU A 59 -6.74 -10.16 -20.56
N ALA A 60 -5.92 -9.17 -20.93
CA ALA A 60 -5.50 -8.10 -20.04
C ALA A 60 -6.69 -7.35 -19.44
N LEU A 61 -7.71 -7.06 -20.26
CA LEU A 61 -8.92 -6.35 -19.82
C LEU A 61 -9.82 -7.18 -18.90
N LYS A 62 -9.79 -8.51 -18.95
CA LYS A 62 -10.56 -9.38 -18.02
C LYS A 62 -10.05 -9.27 -16.59
N TYR A 63 -8.75 -9.09 -16.41
CA TYR A 63 -8.12 -8.97 -15.09
C TYR A 63 -7.86 -7.51 -14.68
N ALA A 64 -8.11 -6.56 -15.58
CA ALA A 64 -7.92 -5.15 -15.32
C ALA A 64 -8.86 -4.64 -14.20
N ARG A 65 -8.37 -3.67 -13.44
CA ARG A 65 -9.15 -2.99 -12.40
C ARG A 65 -9.23 -1.51 -12.68
N VAL A 66 -10.44 -0.98 -12.57
CA VAL A 66 -10.70 0.47 -12.60
C VAL A 66 -10.95 0.91 -11.17
N GLU A 67 -10.17 1.90 -10.73
CA GLU A 67 -10.21 2.47 -9.40
C GLU A 67 -10.36 3.99 -9.49
N GLU A 68 -10.94 4.60 -8.46
CA GLU A 68 -10.84 6.04 -8.27
C GLU A 68 -9.38 6.43 -8.08
N TYR A 69 -8.95 7.51 -8.73
CA TYR A 69 -7.62 8.05 -8.50
C TYR A 69 -7.60 8.84 -7.18
N VAL A 70 -6.82 8.35 -6.22
CA VAL A 70 -6.66 8.98 -4.90
C VAL A 70 -5.34 9.77 -4.87
N PRO A 71 -5.38 11.11 -4.76
CA PRO A 71 -4.16 11.90 -4.65
C PRO A 71 -3.60 11.87 -3.22
N GLY A 72 -2.29 11.72 -3.09
CA GLY A 72 -1.58 11.80 -1.82
C GLY A 72 -0.13 11.29 -1.93
N PRO A 73 0.72 11.53 -0.92
CA PRO A 73 2.03 10.89 -0.85
C PRO A 73 1.89 9.36 -0.83
N HIS A 74 2.68 8.70 -1.67
CA HIS A 74 2.82 7.25 -1.70
C HIS A 74 3.88 6.82 -0.69
N ALA A 75 3.60 5.75 0.04
CA ALA A 75 4.51 5.16 1.01
C ALA A 75 4.36 3.64 1.02
N ASN A 76 5.50 2.94 0.97
CA ASN A 76 5.61 1.51 1.19
C ASN A 76 5.90 1.27 2.67
N VAL A 77 4.91 0.78 3.40
CA VAL A 77 5.02 0.50 4.83
C VAL A 77 5.42 -0.95 5.02
N ASN A 78 6.69 -1.17 5.38
CA ASN A 78 7.28 -2.50 5.48
C ASN A 78 7.11 -3.07 6.89
N PHE A 79 6.39 -4.18 6.98
CA PHE A 79 6.13 -4.93 8.20
C PHE A 79 6.88 -6.26 8.22
N CYS A 80 7.02 -6.85 9.41
CA CYS A 80 7.41 -8.23 9.58
C CYS A 80 6.52 -8.90 10.64
N TYR A 81 5.66 -9.82 10.21
CA TYR A 81 4.82 -10.60 11.10
C TYR A 81 5.60 -11.79 11.67
N SER A 82 5.48 -12.01 12.99
CA SER A 82 6.19 -13.05 13.73
C SER A 82 5.20 -14.04 14.36
N PRO A 83 5.00 -15.23 13.76
CA PRO A 83 4.19 -16.29 14.36
C PRO A 83 4.69 -16.70 15.75
N ILE A 84 6.00 -16.58 16.00
CA ILE A 84 6.60 -16.83 17.31
C ILE A 84 6.12 -15.80 18.34
N ASN A 85 6.22 -14.51 18.02
CA ASN A 85 5.77 -13.45 18.93
C ASN A 85 4.26 -13.47 19.16
N ALA A 86 3.47 -13.91 18.17
CA ALA A 86 2.02 -14.03 18.32
C ALA A 86 1.62 -15.07 19.37
N LYS A 87 2.50 -16.03 19.68
CA LYS A 87 2.31 -17.04 20.73
C LYS A 87 2.90 -16.64 22.09
N GLU A 88 3.69 -15.56 22.14
CA GLU A 88 4.29 -15.07 23.38
C GLU A 88 3.30 -14.24 24.21
N GLU A 89 3.50 -14.19 25.52
CA GLU A 89 2.77 -13.28 26.39
C GLU A 89 3.42 -11.89 26.36
N TRP A 90 2.60 -10.86 26.16
CA TRP A 90 3.04 -9.46 26.13
C TRP A 90 2.73 -8.72 27.45
N GLY A 91 2.43 -9.47 28.51
CA GLY A 91 2.13 -8.93 29.83
C GLY A 91 0.90 -8.02 29.84
N ASP A 92 1.03 -6.80 30.34
CA ASP A 92 -0.11 -5.87 30.40
C ASP A 92 -0.39 -5.18 29.06
N VAL A 93 0.56 -5.20 28.12
CA VAL A 93 0.41 -4.53 26.82
C VAL A 93 -0.71 -5.18 26.00
N GLU A 94 -0.76 -6.51 25.94
CA GLU A 94 -1.85 -7.23 25.25
C GLU A 94 -3.21 -6.97 25.87
N LYS A 95 -3.31 -6.86 27.20
CA LYS A 95 -4.57 -6.60 27.90
C LYS A 95 -5.07 -5.20 27.60
N TRP A 96 -4.19 -4.21 27.65
CA TRP A 96 -4.52 -2.83 27.30
C TRP A 96 -4.88 -2.68 25.83
N TYR A 97 -4.14 -3.34 24.93
CA TYR A 97 -4.43 -3.33 23.50
C TYR A 97 -5.79 -3.97 23.20
N ALA A 98 -6.05 -5.15 23.75
CA ALA A 98 -7.33 -5.85 23.62
C ALA A 98 -8.50 -4.99 24.11
N LYS A 99 -8.35 -4.34 25.27
CA LYS A 99 -9.34 -3.42 25.83
C LYS A 99 -9.54 -2.18 24.95
N LEU A 100 -8.46 -1.56 24.49
CA LEU A 100 -8.48 -0.31 23.72
C LEU A 100 -9.18 -0.49 22.37
N TYR A 101 -8.91 -1.61 21.69
CA TYR A 101 -9.43 -1.88 20.35
C TYR A 101 -10.63 -2.83 20.33
N GLY A 102 -11.07 -3.33 21.49
CA GLY A 102 -12.21 -4.24 21.59
C GLY A 102 -11.99 -5.58 20.89
N VAL A 103 -10.76 -6.12 20.96
CA VAL A 103 -10.36 -7.38 20.31
C VAL A 103 -10.00 -8.44 21.35
N SER A 104 -9.95 -9.71 20.94
CA SER A 104 -9.51 -10.79 21.83
C SER A 104 -8.02 -10.66 22.18
N LEU A 105 -7.57 -11.33 23.26
CA LEU A 105 -6.14 -11.36 23.62
C LEU A 105 -5.29 -12.02 22.52
N GLU A 106 -5.82 -13.05 21.85
CA GLU A 106 -5.14 -13.71 20.74
C GLU A 106 -4.93 -12.75 19.57
N GLU A 107 -5.97 -11.98 19.20
CA GLU A 107 -5.86 -10.95 18.16
C GLU A 107 -4.90 -9.84 18.57
N ALA A 108 -4.94 -9.40 19.83
CA ALA A 108 -3.99 -8.41 20.33
C ALA A 108 -2.55 -8.89 20.18
N ARG A 109 -2.23 -10.15 20.55
CA ARG A 109 -0.89 -10.73 20.37
C ARG A 109 -0.50 -10.82 18.90
N SER A 110 -1.43 -11.23 18.03
CA SER A 110 -1.23 -11.29 16.58
C SER A 110 -0.87 -9.89 16.02
N TYR A 111 -1.63 -8.85 16.39
CA TYR A 111 -1.37 -7.49 15.93
C TYR A 111 -0.07 -6.90 16.50
N LEU A 112 0.25 -7.18 17.76
CA LEU A 112 1.52 -6.76 18.38
C LEU A 112 2.73 -7.46 17.73
N ALA A 113 2.55 -8.68 17.23
CA ALA A 113 3.55 -9.43 16.50
C ALA A 113 3.77 -8.95 15.05
N ASN A 114 2.93 -8.03 14.55
CA ASN A 114 3.09 -7.39 13.25
C ASN A 114 3.96 -6.13 13.36
N GLU A 115 5.27 -6.32 13.27
CA GLU A 115 6.24 -5.26 13.57
C GLU A 115 6.42 -4.32 12.38
N LEU A 116 6.24 -3.01 12.58
CA LEU A 116 6.67 -1.99 11.60
C LEU A 116 8.19 -1.90 11.61
N ILE A 117 8.81 -2.13 10.46
CA ILE A 117 10.28 -2.13 10.32
C ILE A 117 10.77 -0.82 9.71
N SER A 118 10.17 -0.41 8.60
CA SER A 118 10.65 0.72 7.80
C SER A 118 9.59 1.26 6.85
N ILE A 119 9.79 2.47 6.34
CA ILE A 119 8.93 3.06 5.30
C ILE A 119 9.85 3.58 4.18
N ASP A 120 9.48 3.32 2.94
CA ASP A 120 10.16 3.84 1.75
C ASP A 120 9.16 4.39 0.74
N GLU A 121 9.65 5.12 -0.26
CA GLU A 121 8.88 5.53 -1.44
C GLU A 121 9.51 4.97 -2.72
N ARG A 122 8.73 4.93 -3.80
CA ARG A 122 9.21 4.55 -5.14
C ARG A 122 9.53 5.79 -5.95
N ARG A 123 10.56 5.68 -6.78
CA ARG A 123 10.91 6.66 -7.81
C ARG A 123 10.82 5.96 -9.16
N GLU A 124 9.99 6.48 -10.04
CA GLU A 124 9.49 5.73 -11.20
C GLU A 124 9.88 6.42 -12.52
N THR A 125 10.51 5.65 -13.40
CA THR A 125 10.89 6.10 -14.74
C THR A 125 9.77 5.74 -15.71
N THR A 126 9.39 6.59 -16.66
CA THR A 126 9.82 7.97 -16.96
C THR A 126 8.97 9.05 -16.27
N HIS A 127 7.91 8.65 -15.56
CA HIS A 127 6.96 9.56 -14.89
C HIS A 127 7.65 10.66 -14.07
N ASP A 128 8.62 10.30 -13.22
CA ASP A 128 9.39 11.26 -12.42
C ASP A 128 10.14 12.32 -13.24
N GLY A 129 10.50 11.99 -14.49
CA GLY A 129 11.10 12.91 -15.45
C GLY A 129 10.07 13.83 -16.08
N VAL A 130 8.90 13.29 -16.44
CA VAL A 130 7.80 14.06 -17.05
C VAL A 130 7.29 15.14 -16.09
N ILE A 131 7.06 14.80 -14.82
CA ILE A 131 6.52 15.75 -13.82
C ILE A 131 7.50 16.89 -13.46
N ARG A 132 8.78 16.77 -13.84
CA ARG A 132 9.78 17.85 -13.66
C ARG A 132 9.69 18.92 -14.74
N LEU A 133 9.02 18.64 -15.86
CA LEU A 133 8.81 19.63 -16.91
C LEU A 133 7.73 20.62 -16.49
N PRO A 134 7.87 21.92 -16.81
CA PRO A 134 6.77 22.88 -16.65
C PRO A 134 5.51 22.43 -17.40
N ALA A 135 4.34 22.69 -16.83
CA ALA A 135 3.07 22.24 -17.40
C ALA A 135 2.84 22.74 -18.84
N ASP A 136 3.26 23.96 -19.17
CA ASP A 136 3.12 24.51 -20.52
C ASP A 136 4.01 23.80 -21.55
N VAL A 137 5.11 23.19 -21.12
CA VAL A 137 5.98 22.34 -21.96
C VAL A 137 5.37 20.96 -22.12
N GLN A 138 4.87 20.34 -21.03
CA GLN A 138 4.23 19.02 -21.07
C GLN A 138 3.08 18.98 -22.10
N LEU A 139 2.32 20.07 -22.21
CA LEU A 139 1.20 20.21 -23.15
C LEU A 139 1.63 20.40 -24.63
N LYS A 140 2.88 20.80 -24.89
CA LYS A 140 3.40 21.08 -26.24
C LYS A 140 4.31 19.97 -26.78
N VAL A 141 4.88 19.14 -25.89
CA VAL A 141 5.82 18.09 -26.28
C VAL A 141 5.12 17.01 -27.09
N ASP A 142 5.74 16.66 -28.21
CA ASP A 142 5.36 15.51 -29.03
C ASP A 142 6.17 14.28 -28.58
N TRP A 143 5.62 13.54 -27.62
CA TRP A 143 6.27 12.36 -27.02
C TRP A 143 6.56 11.24 -28.05
N SER A 144 5.83 11.22 -29.17
CA SER A 144 6.05 10.24 -30.25
C SER A 144 7.40 10.40 -30.97
N LYS A 145 8.01 11.59 -30.86
CA LYS A 145 9.34 11.89 -31.41
C LYS A 145 10.48 11.56 -30.46
N THR A 146 10.17 10.97 -29.30
CA THR A 146 11.18 10.56 -28.31
C THR A 146 11.14 9.05 -28.13
N PRO A 147 12.26 8.40 -27.78
CA PRO A 147 12.28 6.98 -27.47
C PRO A 147 11.79 6.67 -26.04
N TYR A 148 11.26 7.67 -25.31
CA TYR A 148 10.95 7.58 -23.89
C TYR A 148 9.44 7.51 -23.65
N PRO A 149 8.83 6.31 -23.60
CA PRO A 149 7.40 6.18 -23.30
C PRO A 149 7.12 6.64 -21.86
N LEU A 150 5.91 7.13 -21.58
CA LEU A 150 5.45 7.36 -20.21
C LEU A 150 5.29 6.02 -19.50
N THR A 151 6.04 5.81 -18.43
CA THR A 151 6.00 4.57 -17.64
C THR A 151 6.12 4.86 -16.15
N PHE A 152 5.72 3.89 -15.34
CA PHE A 152 5.79 3.91 -13.87
C PHE A 152 6.75 2.83 -13.35
N GLU A 153 7.79 2.52 -14.15
CA GLU A 153 8.75 1.46 -13.87
C GLU A 153 9.59 1.86 -12.66
N VAL A 154 9.51 1.07 -11.59
CA VAL A 154 10.23 1.35 -10.35
C VAL A 154 11.73 1.29 -10.61
N THR A 155 12.41 2.41 -10.40
CA THR A 155 13.84 2.55 -10.71
C THR A 155 14.67 2.74 -9.45
N PHE A 156 14.20 3.59 -8.53
CA PHE A 156 14.87 3.84 -7.26
C PHE A 156 13.89 3.84 -6.11
N HIS A 157 14.44 3.86 -4.90
CA HIS A 157 13.69 3.96 -3.66
C HIS A 157 14.23 5.11 -2.80
N GLY A 158 13.34 5.78 -2.10
CA GLY A 158 13.68 6.84 -1.15
C GLY A 158 13.36 6.43 0.28
N ASP A 159 14.21 6.81 1.23
CA ASP A 159 13.95 6.60 2.65
C ASP A 159 13.09 7.73 3.22
N ILE A 160 11.92 7.41 3.77
CA ILE A 160 10.97 8.40 4.31
C ILE A 160 10.54 8.05 5.74
N SER A 161 9.83 8.98 6.39
CA SER A 161 9.18 8.75 7.67
C SER A 161 7.76 9.30 7.62
N ILE A 162 6.82 8.65 8.29
CA ILE A 162 5.47 9.15 8.43
C ILE A 162 5.35 10.10 9.63
N ARG A 163 4.43 11.06 9.57
CA ARG A 163 3.99 11.83 10.75
C ARG A 163 3.53 10.86 11.84
N GLU A 164 4.11 10.96 13.03
CA GLU A 164 3.93 9.97 14.10
C GLU A 164 2.47 9.71 14.48
N SER A 165 1.64 10.77 14.50
CA SER A 165 0.20 10.66 14.80
C SER A 165 -0.58 9.77 13.83
N LEU A 166 -0.03 9.47 12.64
CA LEU A 166 -0.65 8.64 11.61
C LEU A 166 -0.25 7.16 11.70
N LEU A 167 0.72 6.81 12.55
CA LEU A 167 1.15 5.42 12.73
C LEU A 167 -0.02 4.53 13.16
N LYS A 168 -0.87 5.03 14.06
CA LYS A 168 -2.05 4.30 14.53
C LYS A 168 -2.98 3.91 13.37
N ASP A 169 -3.22 4.84 12.44
CA ASP A 169 -4.20 4.66 11.37
C ASP A 169 -3.68 3.67 10.32
N VAL A 170 -2.38 3.74 10.01
CA VAL A 170 -1.72 2.76 9.14
C VAL A 170 -1.71 1.37 9.77
N HIS A 171 -1.44 1.26 11.08
CA HIS A 171 -1.50 -0.02 11.79
C HIS A 171 -2.91 -0.62 11.79
N LEU A 172 -3.97 0.19 11.95
CA LEU A 172 -5.34 -0.30 11.88
C LEU A 172 -5.65 -0.94 10.52
N VAL A 173 -5.25 -0.30 9.42
CA VAL A 173 -5.40 -0.87 8.07
C VAL A 173 -4.57 -2.14 7.90
N ALA A 174 -3.30 -2.11 8.35
CA ALA A 174 -2.40 -3.26 8.25
C ALA A 174 -2.93 -4.48 9.05
N ASN A 175 -3.46 -4.25 10.25
CA ASN A 175 -4.01 -5.29 11.12
C ASN A 175 -5.31 -5.87 10.56
N ALA A 176 -6.18 -5.04 9.98
CA ALA A 176 -7.37 -5.53 9.30
C ALA A 176 -7.02 -6.44 8.12
N PHE A 177 -6.01 -6.07 7.32
CA PHE A 177 -5.52 -6.89 6.22
C PHE A 177 -4.89 -8.20 6.73
N LEU A 178 -4.02 -8.12 7.75
CA LEU A 178 -3.43 -9.30 8.39
C LEU A 178 -4.51 -10.27 8.87
N LYS A 179 -5.53 -9.79 9.58
CA LYS A 179 -6.65 -10.61 10.05
C LYS A 179 -7.40 -11.27 8.90
N ALA A 180 -7.65 -10.53 7.82
CA ALA A 180 -8.29 -11.07 6.63
C ALA A 180 -7.46 -12.23 6.03
N THR A 181 -6.14 -12.07 5.90
CA THR A 181 -5.29 -13.17 5.39
C THR A 181 -5.32 -14.40 6.29
N GLN A 182 -5.35 -14.23 7.61
CA GLN A 182 -5.44 -15.34 8.57
C GLN A 182 -6.78 -16.08 8.47
N LEU A 183 -7.86 -15.38 8.12
CA LEU A 183 -9.19 -15.96 7.98
C LEU A 183 -9.40 -16.66 6.63
N TYR A 184 -8.99 -16.01 5.54
CA TYR A 184 -9.29 -16.46 4.17
C TYR A 184 -8.20 -17.33 3.55
N GLU A 185 -6.94 -17.18 3.99
CA GLU A 185 -5.79 -17.94 3.46
C GLU A 185 -4.85 -18.41 4.60
N PRO A 186 -5.27 -19.35 5.46
CA PRO A 186 -4.43 -19.85 6.55
C PRO A 186 -3.09 -20.42 6.07
N PRO A 187 -1.97 -20.17 6.79
CA PRO A 187 -1.86 -19.53 8.11
C PRO A 187 -1.89 -17.99 8.07
N GLY A 188 -2.08 -17.40 6.90
CA GLY A 188 -1.94 -15.97 6.64
C GLY A 188 -0.50 -15.57 6.33
N ILE A 189 -0.19 -14.31 6.58
CA ILE A 189 1.15 -13.75 6.31
C ILE A 189 2.17 -14.33 7.29
N ILE A 190 3.34 -14.72 6.79
CA ILE A 190 4.51 -15.10 7.59
C ILE A 190 5.71 -14.24 7.17
N GLY A 191 6.37 -13.60 8.13
CA GLY A 191 7.58 -12.83 7.88
C GLY A 191 7.30 -11.47 7.24
N ALA A 192 8.18 -11.07 6.33
CA ALA A 192 8.18 -9.72 5.77
C ALA A 192 7.05 -9.52 4.76
N TRP A 193 6.37 -8.38 4.88
CA TRP A 193 5.36 -7.94 3.92
C TRP A 193 5.30 -6.41 3.87
N CYS A 194 4.65 -5.86 2.85
CA CYS A 194 4.53 -4.42 2.66
C CYS A 194 3.10 -4.04 2.33
N LEU A 195 2.60 -3.02 3.02
CA LEU A 195 1.38 -2.31 2.69
C LEU A 195 1.74 -1.07 1.86
N GLN A 196 1.35 -1.04 0.59
CA GLN A 196 1.62 0.12 -0.27
C GLN A 196 0.44 1.07 -0.13
N THR A 197 0.70 2.23 0.46
CA THR A 197 -0.31 3.12 0.98
C THR A 197 -0.18 4.50 0.36
N ILE A 198 -1.33 5.09 0.03
CA ILE A 198 -1.47 6.51 -0.26
C ILE A 198 -2.13 7.14 0.97
N VAL A 199 -1.53 8.18 1.54
CA VAL A 199 -2.17 8.92 2.63
C VAL A 199 -2.81 10.18 2.05
N THR A 200 -4.13 10.18 1.91
CA THR A 200 -4.86 11.33 1.35
C THR A 200 -5.44 12.24 2.45
N TRP A 201 -6.00 13.38 2.07
CA TRP A 201 -6.71 14.30 2.95
C TRP A 201 -8.16 14.40 2.50
N THR A 202 -9.08 13.74 3.20
CA THR A 202 -10.48 13.64 2.77
C THR A 202 -11.46 13.76 3.93
N LYS A 203 -12.73 14.01 3.60
CA LYS A 203 -13.84 14.07 4.55
C LYS A 203 -14.05 12.70 5.18
N VAL A 204 -14.16 12.68 6.49
CA VAL A 204 -14.51 11.46 7.22
C VAL A 204 -16.03 11.31 7.15
N PRO A 205 -16.56 10.17 6.65
CA PRO A 205 -17.99 9.91 6.73
C PRO A 205 -18.44 10.00 8.20
N ARG A 206 -19.63 10.57 8.47
CA ARG A 206 -20.24 10.56 9.81
C ARG A 206 -20.55 9.13 10.25
N VAL A 207 -19.54 8.39 10.70
CA VAL A 207 -19.71 7.11 11.38
C VAL A 207 -19.86 7.44 12.86
N LYS A 208 -20.85 6.84 13.52
CA LYS A 208 -21.26 7.03 14.94
C LYS A 208 -20.15 6.86 16.01
N VAL A 209 -18.89 6.69 15.62
CA VAL A 209 -17.79 6.18 16.45
C VAL A 209 -16.73 7.25 16.76
N TYR A 210 -16.85 8.47 16.23
CA TYR A 210 -15.78 9.46 16.35
C TYR A 210 -16.24 10.73 17.08
N GLU A 211 -15.97 10.82 18.38
CA GLU A 211 -15.93 12.11 19.08
C GLU A 211 -14.60 12.81 18.71
N GLY A 212 -14.62 14.08 18.31
CA GLY A 212 -13.44 14.80 17.76
C GLY A 212 -12.16 14.71 18.62
N VAL A 213 -12.31 14.57 19.93
CA VAL A 213 -11.18 14.39 20.87
C VAL A 213 -10.46 13.05 20.66
N SER A 214 -11.17 11.97 20.30
CA SER A 214 -10.58 10.65 19.97
C SER A 214 -9.73 10.66 18.69
N LEU A 215 -9.88 11.71 17.87
CA LEU A 215 -9.14 11.94 16.65
C LEU A 215 -7.94 12.90 16.84
N GLY A 216 -7.70 13.38 18.07
CA GLY A 216 -6.64 14.38 18.33
C GLY A 216 -6.97 15.76 17.76
N LEU A 217 -8.25 16.02 17.48
CA LEU A 217 -8.76 17.30 17.01
C LEU A 217 -9.37 18.03 18.21
N TYR A 218 -8.65 19.04 18.72
CA TYR A 218 -9.04 19.75 19.94
C TYR A 218 -10.00 20.93 19.68
N ASP A 219 -10.15 21.38 18.43
CA ASP A 219 -10.81 22.65 18.07
C ASP A 219 -11.87 22.53 16.95
N VAL A 220 -12.61 21.41 16.88
CA VAL A 220 -13.60 21.20 15.80
C VAL A 220 -15.04 21.40 16.32
N PRO A 221 -15.81 22.35 15.75
CA PRO A 221 -17.21 22.52 16.09
C PRO A 221 -18.02 21.24 15.84
N GLU A 222 -18.94 20.89 16.74
CA GLU A 222 -19.73 19.64 16.74
C GLU A 222 -20.54 19.39 15.45
N ALA A 223 -20.76 20.43 14.64
CA ALA A 223 -21.47 20.38 13.36
C ALA A 223 -20.58 20.52 12.11
N ALA A 224 -19.27 20.71 12.26
CA ALA A 224 -18.37 20.95 11.13
C ALA A 224 -18.04 19.67 10.35
N GLU A 225 -17.85 19.80 9.04
CA GLU A 225 -17.25 18.74 8.25
C GLU A 225 -15.80 18.53 8.69
N VAL A 226 -15.44 17.29 9.04
CA VAL A 226 -14.10 16.95 9.50
C VAL A 226 -13.33 16.30 8.37
N TYR A 227 -12.16 16.87 8.08
CA TYR A 227 -11.18 16.26 7.19
C TYR A 227 -10.07 15.62 8.00
N MET A 228 -9.58 14.47 7.53
CA MET A 228 -8.47 13.76 8.16
C MET A 228 -7.52 13.18 7.12
N HIS A 229 -6.33 12.84 7.59
CA HIS A 229 -5.42 11.99 6.85
C HIS A 229 -6.01 10.57 6.84
N ILE A 230 -6.28 10.02 5.65
CA ILE A 230 -6.84 8.68 5.50
C ILE A 230 -5.88 7.82 4.67
N PRO A 231 -5.39 6.68 5.21
CA PRO A 231 -4.60 5.73 4.45
C PRO A 231 -5.48 4.91 3.50
N TYR A 232 -5.14 4.91 2.22
CA TYR A 232 -5.70 4.05 1.18
C TYR A 232 -4.66 3.04 0.73
N THR A 233 -4.99 1.75 0.75
CA THR A 233 -4.10 0.71 0.25
C THR A 233 -4.19 0.63 -1.27
N GLN A 234 -3.08 0.91 -1.95
CA GLN A 234 -2.98 0.83 -3.41
C GLN A 234 -2.61 -0.59 -3.87
N ASP A 235 -1.77 -1.27 -3.10
CA ASP A 235 -1.29 -2.63 -3.38
C ASP A 235 -0.68 -3.27 -2.13
N VAL A 236 -0.36 -4.56 -2.20
CA VAL A 236 0.32 -5.32 -1.14
C VAL A 236 1.45 -6.15 -1.71
N ALA A 237 2.53 -6.31 -0.95
CA ALA A 237 3.55 -7.31 -1.24
C ALA A 237 3.66 -8.28 -0.07
N LEU A 238 3.28 -9.54 -0.28
CA LEU A 238 3.32 -10.60 0.75
C LEU A 238 4.71 -11.23 0.88
N ARG A 239 5.75 -10.42 0.72
CA ARG A 239 7.17 -10.79 0.79
C ARG A 239 8.03 -9.57 1.06
N HIS A 240 9.33 -9.78 1.21
CA HIS A 240 10.32 -8.72 1.21
C HIS A 240 10.22 -7.87 -0.09
N GLY A 241 10.00 -6.57 0.08
CA GLY A 241 9.92 -5.58 -1.01
C GLY A 241 11.28 -4.96 -1.31
N GLY A 242 11.49 -4.55 -2.57
CA GLY A 242 12.75 -3.93 -3.01
C GLY A 242 13.06 -2.60 -2.33
N GLY A 243 12.03 -1.88 -1.88
CA GLY A 243 12.18 -0.61 -1.19
C GLY A 243 12.85 -0.69 0.18
N ALA A 244 12.72 -1.82 0.86
CA ALA A 244 13.40 -2.07 2.11
C ALA A 244 14.95 -2.03 2.01
N ASN A 245 15.50 -2.07 0.78
CA ASN A 245 16.94 -2.00 0.54
C ASN A 245 17.58 -0.68 0.97
N VAL A 246 16.83 0.42 1.00
CA VAL A 246 17.37 1.73 1.46
C VAL A 246 17.80 1.69 2.93
N HIS A 247 17.34 0.67 3.67
CA HIS A 247 17.60 0.49 5.10
C HIS A 247 18.72 -0.52 5.42
N LEU A 248 19.37 -1.14 4.42
CA LEU A 248 20.35 -2.21 4.67
C LEU A 248 21.52 -1.79 5.57
N GLY A 249 22.10 -0.60 5.32
CA GLY A 249 23.27 -0.12 6.05
C GLY A 249 22.96 0.62 7.36
N VAL A 250 21.76 1.19 7.45
CA VAL A 250 21.34 2.09 8.55
C VAL A 250 20.32 1.46 9.49
N GLY A 251 19.66 0.39 9.07
CA GLY A 251 18.50 -0.20 9.73
C GLY A 251 17.21 0.58 9.46
N GLY A 252 16.07 -0.10 9.52
CA GLY A 252 14.78 0.57 9.38
C GLY A 252 14.52 1.49 10.58
N LYS A 253 14.13 2.75 10.37
CA LYS A 253 13.97 3.74 11.45
C LYS A 253 13.16 3.21 12.65
N TYR A 254 12.04 2.55 12.37
CA TYR A 254 11.14 1.97 13.39
C TYR A 254 11.74 0.72 14.04
N ALA A 255 12.43 -0.12 13.27
CA ALA A 255 13.17 -1.24 13.82
C ALA A 255 14.34 -0.80 14.70
N VAL A 256 15.08 0.26 14.35
CA VAL A 256 16.16 0.81 15.19
C VAL A 256 15.59 1.30 16.52
N ALA A 257 14.47 2.01 16.51
CA ALA A 257 13.80 2.44 17.74
C ALA A 257 13.40 1.25 18.63
N ARG A 258 12.90 0.15 18.04
CA ARG A 258 12.49 -1.05 18.79
C ARG A 258 13.68 -1.87 19.30
N TYR A 259 14.67 -2.12 18.45
CA TYR A 259 15.76 -3.06 18.72
C TYR A 259 17.01 -2.41 19.32
N GLN A 260 17.06 -1.07 19.37
CA GLN A 260 18.21 -0.28 19.85
C GLN A 260 19.53 -0.67 19.14
N ARG A 261 19.41 -1.13 17.88
CA ARG A 261 20.50 -1.50 16.98
C ARG A 261 20.00 -1.47 15.53
N ARG A 262 20.93 -1.46 14.58
CA ARG A 262 20.60 -1.56 13.16
C ARG A 262 19.97 -2.91 12.86
N VAL A 263 18.75 -2.87 12.33
CA VAL A 263 17.99 -4.05 11.89
C VAL A 263 17.32 -3.69 10.57
N SER A 264 17.76 -4.31 9.49
CA SER A 264 17.06 -4.32 8.21
C SER A 264 15.91 -5.34 8.22
N VAL A 265 15.05 -5.31 7.19
CA VAL A 265 14.04 -6.37 7.01
C VAL A 265 14.70 -7.75 6.86
N GLY A 266 15.83 -7.83 6.15
CA GLY A 266 16.62 -9.06 6.03
C GLY A 266 17.14 -9.58 7.37
N ASP A 267 17.70 -8.69 8.20
CA ASP A 267 18.15 -9.04 9.56
C ASP A 267 16.98 -9.54 10.42
N ARG A 268 15.80 -8.93 10.28
CA ARG A 268 14.60 -9.32 11.02
C ARG A 268 14.09 -10.70 10.60
N ILE A 269 14.12 -11.04 9.32
CA ILE A 269 13.80 -12.38 8.81
C ILE A 269 14.80 -13.41 9.37
N ALA A 270 16.10 -13.13 9.27
CA ALA A 270 17.14 -14.02 9.79
C ALA A 270 17.04 -14.22 11.31
N LEU A 271 16.69 -13.15 12.05
CA LEU A 271 16.42 -13.22 13.48
C LEU A 271 15.24 -14.14 13.79
N GLU A 272 14.17 -14.10 12.99
CA GLU A 272 13.00 -14.96 13.16
C GLU A 272 13.37 -16.43 13.00
N VAL A 273 14.05 -16.79 11.91
CA VAL A 273 14.49 -18.17 11.64
C VAL A 273 15.41 -18.67 12.76
N ARG A 274 16.37 -17.83 13.20
CA ARG A 274 17.27 -18.18 14.30
C ARG A 274 16.51 -18.41 15.62
N ARG A 275 15.49 -17.60 15.91
CA ARG A 275 14.63 -17.77 17.10
C ARG A 275 13.79 -19.05 16.98
N ALA A 276 13.24 -19.32 15.80
CA ALA A 276 12.47 -20.52 15.51
C ALA A 276 13.29 -21.78 15.79
N LEU A 277 14.52 -21.85 15.26
CA LEU A 277 15.43 -22.96 15.50
C LEU A 277 15.74 -23.15 16.99
N LYS A 278 16.09 -22.07 17.70
CA LYS A 278 16.39 -22.13 19.14
C LYS A 278 15.22 -22.58 20.00
N LYS A 279 13.98 -22.26 19.59
CA LYS A 279 12.75 -22.61 20.30
C LYS A 279 12.11 -23.90 19.80
N ASN A 280 12.70 -24.57 18.82
CA ASN A 280 12.11 -25.73 18.12
C ASN A 280 10.73 -25.42 17.50
N LEU A 281 10.57 -24.21 16.95
CA LEU A 281 9.36 -23.68 16.32
C LEU A 281 9.56 -23.42 14.81
N LEU A 282 10.46 -24.15 14.15
CA LEU A 282 10.77 -23.91 12.72
C LEU A 282 9.52 -24.09 11.84
N ALA A 283 8.67 -25.07 12.15
CA ALA A 283 7.42 -25.34 11.43
C ALA A 283 6.41 -24.17 11.45
N GLU A 284 6.59 -23.19 12.34
CA GLU A 284 5.71 -22.01 12.42
C GLU A 284 6.11 -20.90 11.43
N VAL A 285 7.31 -20.98 10.86
CA VAL A 285 7.89 -19.90 10.02
C VAL A 285 8.26 -20.37 8.63
N VAL A 286 7.96 -21.63 8.30
CA VAL A 286 8.14 -22.22 6.97
C VAL A 286 6.85 -22.95 6.59
N THR A 287 6.54 -22.96 5.30
CA THR A 287 5.37 -23.64 4.70
C THR A 287 5.80 -24.39 3.47
#